data_AF-A0AAJ2Y5E4-F1
#
_entry.id   AF-A0AAJ2Y5E4-F1
#
_cell.length_a   1.000
_cell.length_b   1.000
_cell.length_c   1.000
_cell.angle_alpha   90.00
_cell.angle_beta   90.00
_cell.angle_gamma   90.00
#
_symmetry.space_group_name_H-M   'P 1'
#
loop_
_entity.id
_entity.type
_entity.pdbx_description
1 polymer ?
#
loop_
_entity_poly.entity_id
_entity_poly.type
_entity_poly.pdbx_seq_one_letter_code
_entity_poly.pdbx_strand_id
1 'polypeptide(L)'
;MAKKSSNQVYTCRFCDRKFKREETVNTHKCIKRDRYEDRQSRQMMEAFRIYMQFMELNKFPFKKGVEPFIAFIKSKYFNDFYNFAQYYLNNRDIINVDEFVKYLIINNKPITEWSTYKAKDEWILKTIRAEHPKEAIARSVISLVEWAENLNVQWNTFFENVSSARAIAWIESGKISPWIIWLAPKKSTNKFFKKLSNSEIEYILKYIDPSYFEIKTIKYKKDCDEIKIMLCEAGL
;
A
#
# COMPACT_ATOMS: atom_id res chain seq x y z
N MET A 1 57.18 35.35 -18.10
CA MET A 1 56.54 34.02 -18.05
C MET A 1 55.09 34.19 -17.58
N ALA A 2 54.13 34.18 -18.50
CA ALA A 2 52.71 34.27 -18.14
C ALA A 2 52.24 32.91 -17.59
N LYS A 3 51.85 32.88 -16.31
CA LYS A 3 51.16 31.71 -15.73
C LYS A 3 49.86 31.51 -16.50
N LYS A 4 49.80 30.48 -17.35
CA LYS A 4 48.54 29.93 -17.89
C LYS A 4 47.70 29.52 -16.68
N SER A 5 46.76 30.36 -16.23
CA SER A 5 45.71 29.88 -15.32
C SER A 5 44.82 28.96 -16.14
N SER A 6 44.91 27.65 -15.93
CA SER A 6 43.92 26.73 -16.48
C SER A 6 42.56 27.18 -15.95
N ASN A 7 41.66 27.57 -16.86
CA ASN A 7 40.31 27.99 -16.52
C ASN A 7 39.46 26.73 -16.26
N GLN A 8 39.94 25.87 -15.35
CA GLN A 8 39.39 24.55 -15.10
C GLN A 8 38.06 24.70 -14.36
N VAL A 9 36.99 24.24 -15.01
CA VAL A 9 35.64 24.30 -14.47
C VAL A 9 35.30 22.94 -13.87
N TYR A 10 35.00 22.93 -12.58
CA TYR A 10 34.62 21.75 -11.83
C TYR A 10 33.10 21.67 -11.73
N THR A 11 32.52 20.50 -11.99
CA THR A 11 31.05 20.32 -12.03
C THR A 11 30.61 19.37 -10.93
N CYS A 12 29.58 19.76 -10.17
CA CYS A 12 28.99 18.87 -9.16
C CYS A 12 28.25 17.71 -9.83
N ARG A 13 28.61 16.46 -9.49
CA ARG A 13 27.95 15.25 -10.00
C ARG A 13 26.44 15.21 -9.73
N PHE A 14 25.99 15.83 -8.64
CA PHE A 14 24.59 15.80 -8.18
C PHE A 14 23.73 16.93 -8.75
N CYS A 15 24.22 18.18 -8.71
CA CYS A 15 23.41 19.33 -9.12
C CYS A 15 23.82 19.96 -10.45
N ASP A 16 24.89 19.47 -11.07
CA ASP A 16 25.43 19.94 -12.36
C ASP A 16 25.87 21.43 -12.35
N ARG A 17 25.90 22.07 -11.17
CA ARG A 17 26.45 23.42 -11.00
C ARG A 17 27.97 23.40 -11.24
N LYS A 18 28.44 24.46 -11.90
CA LYS A 18 29.83 24.67 -12.29
C LYS A 18 30.52 25.62 -11.31
N PHE A 19 31.76 25.31 -10.96
CA PHE A 19 32.58 26.06 -9.99
C PHE A 19 33.99 26.27 -10.53
N LYS A 20 34.65 27.33 -10.06
CA LYS A 20 36.02 27.69 -10.47
C LYS A 20 37.11 26.99 -9.65
N ARG A 21 36.75 26.42 -8.49
CA ARG A 21 37.67 25.73 -7.57
C ARG A 21 37.09 24.37 -7.20
N GLU A 22 37.94 23.36 -7.13
CA GLU A 22 37.56 21.99 -6.77
C GLU A 22 37.01 21.90 -5.35
N GLU A 23 37.68 22.57 -4.41
CA GLU A 23 37.27 22.61 -2.99
C GLU A 23 35.84 23.15 -2.82
N THR A 24 35.45 24.14 -3.62
CA THR A 24 34.07 24.68 -3.60
C THR A 24 33.06 23.64 -4.10
N VAL A 25 33.43 22.76 -5.03
CA VAL A 25 32.58 21.63 -5.40
C VAL A 25 32.40 20.69 -4.22
N ASN A 26 33.44 20.43 -3.43
CA ASN A 26 33.35 19.50 -2.30
C ASN A 26 32.56 20.08 -1.13
N THR A 27 32.61 21.39 -0.88
CA THR A 27 31.96 22.01 0.29
C THR A 27 30.58 22.61 0.03
N HIS A 28 30.18 22.85 -1.22
CA HIS A 28 28.85 23.43 -1.47
C HIS A 28 27.72 22.49 -1.05
N LYS A 29 26.65 23.07 -0.53
CA LYS A 29 25.42 22.36 -0.19
C LYS A 29 24.49 22.31 -1.41
N CYS A 30 23.89 21.15 -1.65
CA CYS A 30 22.80 21.05 -2.61
C CYS A 30 21.88 19.89 -2.25
N ILE A 31 20.57 20.09 -2.40
CA ILE A 31 19.52 19.13 -2.04
C ILE A 31 19.78 17.74 -2.67
N LYS A 32 20.32 17.69 -3.89
CA LYS A 32 20.60 16.42 -4.58
C LYS A 32 21.76 15.64 -3.97
N ARG A 33 22.71 16.31 -3.30
CA ARG A 33 23.73 15.65 -2.50
C ARG A 33 23.12 15.11 -1.22
N ASP A 34 22.31 15.91 -0.53
CA ASP A 34 21.62 15.50 0.70
C ASP A 34 20.76 14.24 0.44
N ARG A 35 20.04 14.19 -0.70
CA ARG A 35 19.32 12.99 -1.18
C ARG A 35 20.23 11.77 -1.38
N TYR A 36 21.45 11.96 -1.86
CA TYR A 36 22.41 10.87 -2.06
C TYR A 36 23.03 10.40 -0.73
N GLU A 37 23.25 11.33 0.21
CA GLU A 37 23.71 10.99 1.55
C GLU A 37 22.67 10.13 2.28
N ASP A 38 21.38 10.40 2.07
CA ASP A 38 20.24 9.63 2.58
C ASP A 38 20.02 8.25 1.90
N ARG A 39 20.87 7.82 0.96
CA ARG A 39 20.71 6.57 0.18
C ARG A 39 20.50 5.28 0.98
N GLN A 40 20.92 5.26 2.24
CA GLN A 40 20.80 4.10 3.13
C GLN A 40 19.51 4.13 3.97
N SER A 41 18.73 5.20 3.90
CA SER A 41 17.47 5.29 4.62
C SER A 41 16.44 4.33 4.01
N ARG A 42 15.59 3.76 4.87
CA ARG A 42 14.50 2.86 4.42
C ARG A 42 13.60 3.56 3.41
N GLN A 43 13.27 4.83 3.65
CA GLN A 43 12.42 5.62 2.76
C GLN A 43 13.07 5.81 1.39
N MET A 44 14.36 6.12 1.33
CA MET A 44 15.08 6.31 0.07
C MET A 44 15.20 5.00 -0.73
N MET A 45 15.54 3.89 -0.07
CA MET A 45 15.62 2.58 -0.72
C MET A 45 14.29 2.18 -1.35
N GLU A 46 13.19 2.36 -0.61
CA GLU A 46 11.84 2.09 -1.11
C GLU A 46 11.41 3.04 -2.24
N ALA A 47 11.69 4.33 -2.11
CA ALA A 47 11.38 5.31 -3.15
C ALA A 47 12.11 4.99 -4.47
N PHE A 48 13.39 4.58 -4.36
CA PHE A 48 14.17 4.17 -5.51
C PHE A 48 13.64 2.86 -6.12
N ARG A 49 13.27 1.87 -5.30
CA ARG A 49 12.63 0.62 -5.76
C ARG A 49 11.38 0.89 -6.60
N ILE A 50 10.50 1.76 -6.11
CA ILE A 50 9.26 2.13 -6.81
C ILE A 50 9.55 2.91 -8.08
N TYR A 51 10.51 3.84 -8.05
CA TYR A 51 10.94 4.54 -9.25
C TYR A 51 11.44 3.56 -10.32
N MET A 52 12.24 2.56 -9.94
CA MET A 52 12.72 1.53 -10.87
C MET A 52 11.57 0.72 -11.45
N GLN A 53 10.61 0.29 -10.62
CA GLN A 53 9.41 -0.40 -11.07
C GLN A 53 8.57 0.46 -12.03
N PHE A 54 8.45 1.77 -11.75
CA PHE A 54 7.77 2.72 -12.63
C PHE A 54 8.47 2.84 -13.99
N MET A 55 9.80 2.92 -14.01
CA MET A 55 10.60 2.97 -15.23
C MET A 55 10.43 1.69 -16.07
N GLU A 56 10.45 0.53 -15.41
CA GLU A 56 10.31 -0.78 -16.05
C GLU A 56 8.91 -0.98 -16.66
N LEU A 57 7.85 -0.80 -15.86
CA LEU A 57 6.47 -1.04 -16.31
C LEU A 57 6.02 -0.09 -17.42
N ASN A 58 6.52 1.16 -17.42
CA ASN A 58 6.29 2.11 -18.51
C ASN A 58 7.28 1.96 -19.67
N LYS A 59 8.24 1.03 -19.58
CA LYS A 59 9.28 0.79 -20.59
C LYS A 59 10.09 2.06 -20.93
N PHE A 60 10.33 2.91 -19.93
CA PHE A 60 11.15 4.10 -20.13
C PHE A 60 12.63 3.73 -20.28
N PRO A 61 13.33 4.25 -21.30
CA PRO A 61 14.73 3.94 -21.50
C PRO A 61 15.59 4.59 -20.42
N PHE A 62 16.54 3.83 -19.86
CA PHE A 62 17.58 4.41 -19.04
C PHE A 62 18.59 5.17 -19.90
N LYS A 63 19.00 6.34 -19.43
CA LYS A 63 20.01 7.15 -20.13
C LYS A 63 21.37 6.44 -20.03
N LYS A 64 21.97 6.12 -21.18
CA LYS A 64 23.28 5.46 -21.26
C LYS A 64 24.33 6.25 -20.47
N GLY A 65 25.14 5.54 -19.67
CA GLY A 65 26.22 6.12 -18.86
C GLY A 65 25.75 6.91 -17.63
N VAL A 66 24.45 6.93 -17.32
CA VAL A 66 23.93 7.54 -16.08
C VAL A 66 23.49 6.43 -15.14
N GLU A 67 24.11 6.40 -13.95
CA GLU A 67 23.70 5.51 -12.87
C GLU A 67 22.21 5.74 -12.51
N PRO A 68 21.36 4.69 -12.44
CA PRO A 68 19.93 4.85 -12.21
C PRO A 68 19.59 5.61 -10.92
N PHE A 69 20.34 5.42 -9.85
CA PHE A 69 20.14 6.17 -8.61
C PHE A 69 20.43 7.67 -8.79
N ILE A 70 21.48 8.02 -9.56
CA ILE A 70 21.77 9.42 -9.90
C ILE A 70 20.67 10.01 -10.78
N ALA A 71 20.08 9.22 -11.69
CA ALA A 71 18.91 9.65 -12.47
C ALA A 71 17.70 9.92 -11.55
N PHE A 72 17.47 9.06 -10.55
CA PHE A 72 16.39 9.22 -9.58
C PHE A 72 16.55 10.47 -8.71
N ILE A 73 17.70 10.68 -8.05
CA ILE A 73 17.90 11.87 -7.19
C ILE A 73 17.79 13.20 -7.96
N LYS A 74 18.08 13.17 -9.27
CA LYS A 74 17.95 14.31 -10.18
C LYS A 74 16.55 14.47 -10.78
N SER A 75 15.70 13.45 -10.67
CA SER A 75 14.35 13.44 -11.24
C SER A 75 13.48 14.56 -10.67
N LYS A 76 12.65 15.15 -11.54
CA LYS A 76 11.61 16.10 -11.11
C LYS A 76 10.55 15.43 -10.21
N TYR A 77 10.37 14.12 -10.34
CA TYR A 77 9.42 13.31 -9.56
C TYR A 77 10.03 12.74 -8.28
N PHE A 78 11.27 13.11 -7.93
CA PHE A 78 11.94 12.56 -6.74
C PHE A 78 11.07 12.70 -5.49
N ASN A 79 10.53 13.90 -5.24
CA ASN A 79 9.74 14.16 -4.03
C ASN A 79 8.44 13.34 -4.04
N ASP A 80 7.82 13.12 -5.20
CA ASP A 80 6.58 12.34 -5.30
C ASP A 80 6.81 10.88 -4.89
N PHE A 81 7.85 10.23 -5.44
CA PHE A 81 8.23 8.88 -5.04
C PHE A 81 8.71 8.79 -3.59
N TYR A 82 9.48 9.78 -3.13
CA TYR A 82 10.01 9.82 -1.77
C TYR A 82 8.89 9.99 -0.73
N ASN A 83 7.91 10.86 -1.00
CA ASN A 83 6.75 11.07 -0.14
C ASN A 83 5.80 9.87 -0.18
N PHE A 84 5.57 9.29 -1.37
CA PHE A 84 4.78 8.06 -1.49
C PHE A 84 5.43 6.90 -0.72
N ALA A 85 6.76 6.78 -0.77
CA ALA A 85 7.49 5.80 0.03
C ALA A 85 7.23 5.96 1.53
N GLN A 86 7.26 7.19 2.03
CA GLN A 86 6.89 7.46 3.41
C GLN A 86 5.45 7.07 3.73
N TYR A 87 4.53 7.43 2.82
CA TYR A 87 3.11 7.18 3.00
C TYR A 87 2.84 5.69 3.21
N TYR A 88 3.27 4.79 2.32
CA TYR A 88 2.95 3.37 2.53
C TYR A 88 3.81 2.71 3.62
N LEU A 89 5.04 3.17 3.87
CA LEU A 89 5.84 2.67 5.01
C LEU A 89 5.13 2.91 6.36
N ASN A 90 4.38 4.02 6.44
CA ASN A 90 3.56 4.36 7.61
C ASN A 90 2.16 3.72 7.58
N ASN A 91 1.67 3.31 6.42
CA ASN A 91 0.33 2.72 6.25
C ASN A 91 0.40 1.21 5.97
N ARG A 92 0.49 0.41 7.05
CA ARG A 92 0.52 -1.06 6.96
C ARG A 92 -0.82 -1.70 6.56
N ASP A 93 -1.87 -0.91 6.45
CA ASP A 93 -3.24 -1.36 6.16
C ASP A 93 -3.56 -1.45 4.65
N ILE A 94 -2.56 -1.36 3.78
CA ILE A 94 -2.75 -1.56 2.33
C ILE A 94 -2.49 -3.04 2.03
N ILE A 95 -3.54 -3.76 1.60
CA ILE A 95 -3.41 -5.16 1.17
C ILE A 95 -2.45 -5.23 -0.01
N ASN A 96 -1.46 -6.13 0.05
CA ASN A 96 -0.54 -6.43 -1.06
C ASN A 96 0.08 -5.17 -1.69
N VAL A 97 0.86 -4.41 -0.91
CA VAL A 97 1.46 -3.13 -1.32
C VAL A 97 2.16 -3.19 -2.68
N ASP A 98 2.92 -4.24 -2.97
CA ASP A 98 3.64 -4.35 -4.25
C ASP A 98 2.68 -4.42 -5.46
N GLU A 99 1.56 -5.12 -5.31
CA GLU A 99 0.51 -5.18 -6.32
C GLU A 99 -0.29 -3.87 -6.38
N PHE A 100 -0.44 -3.15 -5.25
CA PHE A 100 -1.01 -1.80 -5.25
C PHE A 100 -0.17 -0.83 -6.08
N VAL A 101 1.15 -0.81 -5.86
CA VAL A 101 2.07 0.04 -6.64
C VAL A 101 1.99 -0.30 -8.12
N LYS A 102 2.03 -1.60 -8.46
CA LYS A 102 1.88 -2.06 -9.83
C LYS A 102 0.54 -1.67 -10.44
N TYR A 103 -0.56 -1.77 -9.68
CA TYR A 103 -1.88 -1.32 -10.09
C TYR A 103 -1.89 0.17 -10.43
N LEU A 104 -1.34 1.02 -9.56
CA LEU A 104 -1.27 2.47 -9.78
C LEU A 104 -0.53 2.80 -11.08
N ILE A 105 0.60 2.12 -11.32
CA ILE A 105 1.43 2.32 -12.51
C ILE A 105 0.71 1.86 -13.78
N ILE A 106 0.21 0.62 -13.81
CA ILE A 106 -0.43 0.04 -15.00
C ILE A 106 -1.70 0.81 -15.39
N ASN A 107 -2.42 1.38 -14.41
CA ASN A 107 -3.62 2.18 -14.66
C ASN A 107 -3.31 3.66 -14.91
N ASN A 108 -2.04 4.02 -15.11
CA ASN A 108 -1.58 5.39 -15.38
C ASN A 108 -2.12 6.43 -14.38
N LYS A 109 -2.26 6.04 -13.10
CA LYS A 109 -2.70 6.97 -12.07
C LYS A 109 -1.62 8.05 -11.88
N PRO A 110 -1.98 9.36 -11.84
CA PRO A 110 -1.01 10.41 -11.56
C PRO A 110 -0.35 10.18 -10.19
N ILE A 111 0.98 10.29 -10.10
CA ILE A 111 1.73 10.02 -8.86
C ILE A 111 1.27 10.87 -7.67
N THR A 112 0.78 12.08 -7.96
CA THR A 112 0.18 13.00 -6.98
C THR A 112 -1.08 12.44 -6.31
N GLU A 113 -1.75 11.46 -6.93
CA GLU A 113 -2.96 10.82 -6.41
C GLU A 113 -2.68 9.52 -5.65
N TRP A 114 -1.46 8.97 -5.70
CA TRP A 114 -1.17 7.63 -5.18
C TRP A 114 -1.37 7.49 -3.67
N SER A 115 -1.11 8.58 -2.92
CA SER A 115 -1.28 8.63 -1.46
C SER A 115 -2.69 9.07 -1.02
N THR A 116 -3.66 9.15 -1.95
CA THR A 116 -5.01 9.61 -1.62
C THR A 116 -5.89 8.48 -1.08
N TYR A 117 -6.89 8.86 -0.28
CA TYR A 117 -7.93 7.94 0.16
C TYR A 117 -8.59 7.21 -1.01
N LYS A 118 -8.93 7.95 -2.08
CA LYS A 118 -9.57 7.42 -3.28
C LYS A 118 -8.74 6.31 -3.94
N ALA A 119 -7.43 6.52 -4.11
CA ALA A 119 -6.54 5.52 -4.70
C ALA A 119 -6.49 4.23 -3.87
N LYS A 120 -6.46 4.36 -2.54
CA LYS A 120 -6.53 3.22 -1.62
C LYS A 120 -7.90 2.52 -1.70
N ASP A 121 -9.00 3.25 -1.64
CA ASP A 121 -10.37 2.70 -1.65
C ASP A 121 -10.65 1.92 -2.93
N GLU A 122 -10.25 2.46 -4.09
CA GLU A 122 -10.35 1.77 -5.39
C GLU A 122 -9.55 0.45 -5.40
N TRP A 123 -8.35 0.44 -4.81
CA TRP A 123 -7.51 -0.75 -4.72
C TRP A 123 -8.09 -1.81 -3.79
N ILE A 124 -8.58 -1.41 -2.60
CA ILE A 124 -9.21 -2.33 -1.65
C ILE A 124 -10.44 -2.96 -2.29
N LEU A 125 -11.34 -2.16 -2.87
CA LEU A 125 -12.54 -2.67 -3.55
C LEU A 125 -12.19 -3.63 -4.68
N LYS A 126 -11.17 -3.33 -5.49
CA LYS A 126 -10.68 -4.23 -6.53
C LYS A 126 -10.18 -5.56 -5.94
N THR A 127 -9.41 -5.50 -4.87
CA THR A 127 -8.76 -6.66 -4.26
C THR A 127 -9.78 -7.58 -3.59
N ILE A 128 -10.64 -7.05 -2.72
CA ILE A 128 -11.65 -7.86 -1.99
C ILE A 128 -12.69 -8.48 -2.94
N ARG A 129 -12.94 -7.85 -4.08
CA ARG A 129 -13.84 -8.39 -5.09
C ARG A 129 -13.15 -9.50 -5.90
N ALA A 130 -11.85 -9.39 -6.16
CA ALA A 130 -11.12 -10.37 -6.95
C ALA A 130 -10.65 -11.61 -6.16
N GLU A 131 -10.44 -11.48 -4.85
CA GLU A 131 -9.81 -12.51 -4.02
C GLU A 131 -10.59 -13.84 -3.97
N HIS A 132 -9.84 -14.92 -3.73
CA HIS A 132 -10.39 -16.25 -3.51
C HIS A 132 -10.91 -16.37 -2.06
N PRO A 133 -12.06 -17.05 -1.81
CA PRO A 133 -12.62 -17.17 -0.46
C PRO A 133 -11.62 -17.72 0.57
N LYS A 134 -10.85 -18.76 0.23
CA LYS A 134 -9.88 -19.37 1.16
C LYS A 134 -8.79 -18.39 1.61
N GLU A 135 -8.22 -17.62 0.68
CA GLU A 135 -7.20 -16.60 0.98
C GLU A 135 -7.78 -15.46 1.83
N ALA A 136 -9.00 -15.03 1.47
CA ALA A 136 -9.73 -13.99 2.15
C ALA A 136 -10.05 -14.34 3.62
N ILE A 137 -10.49 -15.58 3.85
CA ILE A 137 -10.76 -16.11 5.19
C ILE A 137 -9.47 -16.26 5.98
N ALA A 138 -8.41 -16.81 5.40
CA ALA A 138 -7.12 -16.95 6.09
C ALA A 138 -6.61 -15.60 6.62
N ARG A 139 -6.62 -14.56 5.77
CA ARG A 139 -6.24 -13.20 6.17
C ARG A 139 -7.14 -12.62 7.26
N SER A 140 -8.45 -12.86 7.15
CA SER A 140 -9.42 -12.37 8.14
C SER A 140 -9.22 -13.05 9.50
N VAL A 141 -9.06 -14.39 9.52
CA VAL A 141 -8.84 -15.17 10.75
C VAL A 141 -7.55 -14.77 11.45
N ILE A 142 -6.45 -14.55 10.72
CA ILE A 142 -5.20 -14.02 11.31
C ILE A 142 -5.50 -12.70 12.05
N SER A 143 -6.25 -11.80 11.42
CA SER A 143 -6.62 -10.52 12.03
C SER A 143 -7.51 -10.69 13.27
N LEU A 144 -8.43 -11.68 13.26
CA LEU A 144 -9.27 -12.00 14.42
C LEU A 144 -8.44 -12.54 15.58
N VAL A 145 -7.48 -13.42 15.31
CA VAL A 145 -6.57 -14.00 16.30
C VAL A 145 -5.71 -12.90 16.92
N GLU A 146 -5.07 -12.05 16.11
CA GLU A 146 -4.31 -10.90 16.59
C GLU A 146 -5.15 -9.99 17.50
N TRP A 147 -6.41 -9.73 17.12
CA TRP A 147 -7.32 -8.92 17.94
C TRP A 147 -7.63 -9.58 19.28
N ALA A 148 -7.86 -10.90 19.27
CA ALA A 148 -8.17 -11.67 20.46
C ALA A 148 -7.00 -11.74 21.44
N GLU A 149 -5.78 -12.00 20.93
CA GLU A 149 -4.55 -12.02 21.72
C GLU A 149 -4.32 -10.67 22.42
N ASN A 150 -4.49 -9.56 21.69
CA ASN A 150 -4.32 -8.22 22.25
C ASN A 150 -5.32 -7.87 23.36
N LEU A 151 -6.51 -8.48 23.35
CA LEU A 151 -7.57 -8.23 24.33
C LEU A 151 -7.75 -9.36 25.35
N ASN A 152 -6.94 -10.43 25.26
CA ASN A 152 -7.07 -11.65 26.04
C ASN A 152 -8.49 -12.25 26.00
N VAL A 153 -9.07 -12.34 24.81
CA VAL A 153 -10.39 -12.93 24.54
C VAL A 153 -10.29 -14.02 23.47
N GLN A 154 -11.37 -14.79 23.26
CA GLN A 154 -11.41 -15.78 22.19
C GLN A 154 -11.70 -15.10 20.84
N TRP A 155 -10.96 -15.48 19.80
CA TRP A 155 -11.05 -14.84 18.46
C TRP A 155 -12.43 -15.00 17.83
N ASN A 156 -13.13 -16.10 18.12
CA ASN A 156 -14.47 -16.36 17.62
C ASN A 156 -15.55 -15.46 18.25
N THR A 157 -15.22 -14.71 19.30
CA THR A 157 -16.09 -13.69 19.90
C THR A 157 -15.99 -12.33 19.22
N PHE A 158 -15.23 -12.20 18.13
CA PHE A 158 -14.96 -10.92 17.47
C PHE A 158 -16.23 -10.12 17.16
N PHE A 159 -17.20 -10.70 16.45
CA PHE A 159 -18.41 -9.96 16.07
C PHE A 159 -19.25 -9.49 17.28
N GLU A 160 -19.15 -10.20 18.39
CA GLU A 160 -19.82 -9.87 19.65
C GLU A 160 -19.11 -8.78 20.46
N ASN A 161 -17.78 -8.67 20.36
CA ASN A 161 -16.98 -7.83 21.25
C ASN A 161 -16.29 -6.66 20.55
N VAL A 162 -16.14 -6.70 19.22
CA VAL A 162 -15.56 -5.59 18.46
C VAL A 162 -16.47 -4.35 18.51
N SER A 163 -15.86 -3.18 18.65
CA SER A 163 -16.53 -1.88 18.51
C SER A 163 -16.87 -1.59 17.05
N SER A 164 -17.99 -0.92 16.78
CA SER A 164 -18.42 -0.50 15.44
C SER A 164 -17.30 0.20 14.66
N ALA A 165 -16.66 1.22 15.25
CA ALA A 165 -15.58 1.98 14.61
C ALA A 165 -14.40 1.11 14.14
N ARG A 166 -13.92 0.19 15.00
CA ARG A 166 -12.83 -0.73 14.63
C ARG A 166 -13.24 -1.70 13.51
N ALA A 167 -14.43 -2.27 13.59
CA ALA A 167 -14.90 -3.20 12.58
C ALA A 167 -15.05 -2.51 11.22
N ILE A 168 -15.61 -1.30 11.18
CA ILE A 168 -15.72 -0.49 9.97
C ILE A 168 -14.32 -0.21 9.39
N ALA A 169 -13.37 0.26 10.21
CA ALA A 169 -12.01 0.53 9.76
C ALA A 169 -11.30 -0.73 9.21
N TRP A 170 -11.58 -1.91 9.78
CA TRP A 170 -11.02 -3.18 9.33
C TRP A 170 -11.65 -3.70 8.04
N ILE A 171 -12.94 -3.46 7.82
CA ILE A 171 -13.62 -3.75 6.54
C ILE A 171 -13.10 -2.79 5.46
N GLU A 172 -12.96 -1.51 5.79
CA GLU A 172 -12.51 -0.46 4.86
C GLU A 172 -11.04 -0.58 4.44
N SER A 173 -10.16 -1.00 5.35
CA SER A 173 -8.79 -1.38 5.00
C SER A 173 -8.72 -2.73 4.29
N GLY A 174 -9.84 -3.45 4.24
CA GLY A 174 -9.92 -4.83 3.80
C GLY A 174 -9.16 -5.81 4.70
N LYS A 175 -8.64 -5.40 5.88
CA LYS A 175 -8.04 -6.30 6.89
C LYS A 175 -9.00 -7.44 7.25
N ILE A 176 -10.30 -7.15 7.33
CA ILE A 176 -11.39 -8.13 7.35
C ILE A 176 -12.04 -8.19 5.97
N SER A 177 -12.01 -9.37 5.36
CA SER A 177 -12.71 -9.60 4.10
C SER A 177 -14.22 -9.62 4.30
N PRO A 178 -15.02 -9.10 3.36
CA PRO A 178 -16.45 -9.36 3.36
C PRO A 178 -16.80 -10.85 3.27
N TRP A 179 -15.92 -11.71 2.75
CA TRP A 179 -16.12 -13.16 2.72
C TRP A 179 -16.39 -13.75 4.11
N ILE A 180 -15.70 -13.30 5.16
CA ILE A 180 -15.96 -13.83 6.51
C ILE A 180 -17.32 -13.39 7.03
N ILE A 181 -17.77 -12.17 6.70
CA ILE A 181 -19.09 -11.67 7.09
C ILE A 181 -20.19 -12.41 6.32
N TRP A 182 -19.95 -12.72 5.05
CA TRP A 182 -20.89 -13.41 4.18
C TRP A 182 -21.04 -14.90 4.52
N LEU A 183 -19.94 -15.57 4.89
CA LEU A 183 -19.92 -17.02 5.12
C LEU A 183 -20.06 -17.43 6.59
N ALA A 184 -19.78 -16.54 7.55
CA ALA A 184 -19.96 -16.83 8.96
C ALA A 184 -21.45 -17.09 9.32
N PRO A 185 -21.71 -17.87 10.39
CA PRO A 185 -23.08 -18.09 10.86
C PRO A 185 -23.80 -16.76 11.15
N LYS A 186 -25.04 -16.64 10.64
CA LYS A 186 -25.88 -15.44 10.84
C LYS A 186 -26.04 -15.07 12.31
N LYS A 187 -26.08 -16.06 13.21
CA LYS A 187 -26.18 -15.84 14.67
C LYS A 187 -25.08 -14.90 15.19
N SER A 188 -23.89 -14.95 14.58
CA SER A 188 -22.72 -14.22 15.03
C SER A 188 -22.60 -12.87 14.34
N THR A 189 -22.76 -12.82 13.02
CA THR A 189 -22.70 -11.56 12.27
C THR A 189 -23.87 -10.64 12.60
N ASN A 190 -25.05 -11.18 12.96
CA ASN A 190 -26.17 -10.38 13.47
C ASN A 190 -25.81 -9.64 14.77
N LYS A 191 -24.94 -10.18 15.63
CA LYS A 191 -24.48 -9.45 16.84
C LYS A 191 -23.67 -8.21 16.46
N PHE A 192 -22.91 -8.29 15.37
CA PHE A 192 -22.16 -7.17 14.82
C PHE A 192 -23.11 -6.12 14.20
N PHE A 193 -24.00 -6.53 13.28
CA PHE A 193 -24.89 -5.60 12.59
C PHE A 193 -25.85 -4.87 13.54
N LYS A 194 -26.28 -5.50 14.64
CA LYS A 194 -27.13 -4.85 15.67
C LYS A 194 -26.47 -3.65 16.36
N LYS A 195 -25.15 -3.52 16.31
CA LYS A 195 -24.40 -2.40 16.91
C LYS A 195 -24.20 -1.23 15.96
N LEU A 196 -24.49 -1.42 14.67
CA LEU A 196 -24.30 -0.41 13.66
C LEU A 196 -25.57 0.42 13.51
N SER A 197 -25.38 1.72 13.34
CA SER A 197 -26.42 2.63 12.86
C SER A 197 -26.72 2.40 11.36
N ASN A 198 -27.86 2.90 10.90
CA ASN A 198 -28.25 2.77 9.49
C ASN A 198 -27.23 3.38 8.52
N SER A 199 -26.62 4.52 8.88
CA SER A 199 -25.60 5.17 8.04
C SER A 199 -24.29 4.39 8.01
N GLU A 200 -23.89 3.75 9.11
CA GLU A 200 -22.72 2.85 9.14
C GLU A 200 -22.97 1.60 8.31
N ILE A 201 -24.18 1.04 8.34
CA ILE A 201 -24.57 -0.09 7.47
C ILE A 201 -24.48 0.33 6.00
N GLU A 202 -25.09 1.45 5.63
CA GLU A 202 -25.02 1.98 4.26
C GLU A 202 -23.58 2.21 3.80
N TYR A 203 -22.73 2.71 4.69
CA TYR A 203 -21.31 2.90 4.43
C TYR A 203 -20.58 1.59 4.12
N ILE A 204 -20.75 0.55 4.95
CA ILE A 204 -20.02 -0.73 4.75
C ILE A 204 -20.57 -1.57 3.60
N LEU A 205 -21.81 -1.34 3.18
CA LEU A 205 -22.41 -2.05 2.04
C LEU A 205 -21.62 -1.83 0.74
N LYS A 206 -20.88 -0.72 0.60
CA LYS A 206 -19.99 -0.51 -0.56
C LYS A 206 -18.90 -1.60 -0.67
N TYR A 207 -18.47 -2.16 0.47
CA TYR A 207 -17.47 -3.23 0.54
C TYR A 207 -18.11 -4.63 0.53
N ILE A 208 -19.24 -4.80 1.23
CA ILE A 208 -19.87 -6.12 1.44
C ILE A 208 -20.78 -6.53 0.28
N ASP A 209 -21.21 -5.59 -0.57
CA ASP A 209 -22.03 -5.78 -1.79
C ASP A 209 -22.67 -7.18 -1.92
N PRO A 210 -23.84 -7.40 -1.29
CA PRO A 210 -24.49 -8.71 -1.24
C PRO A 210 -24.69 -9.35 -2.62
N SER A 211 -25.07 -8.54 -3.61
CA SER A 211 -25.29 -8.99 -4.99
C SER A 211 -24.01 -9.55 -5.61
N TYR A 212 -22.87 -8.92 -5.32
CA TYR A 212 -21.56 -9.38 -5.79
C TYR A 212 -21.17 -10.72 -5.15
N PHE A 213 -21.33 -10.85 -3.82
CA PHE A 213 -20.92 -12.05 -3.09
C PHE A 213 -21.85 -13.24 -3.32
N GLU A 214 -23.12 -13.02 -3.65
CA GLU A 214 -24.03 -14.07 -4.10
C GLU A 214 -23.54 -14.74 -5.39
N ILE A 215 -23.21 -13.94 -6.42
CA ILE A 215 -22.66 -14.43 -7.70
C ILE A 215 -21.34 -15.19 -7.45
N LYS A 216 -20.48 -14.66 -6.60
CA LYS A 216 -19.19 -15.28 -6.26
C LYS A 216 -19.34 -16.58 -5.47
N THR A 217 -20.36 -16.68 -4.63
CA THR A 217 -20.65 -17.92 -3.88
C THR A 217 -21.02 -19.04 -4.85
N ILE A 218 -21.75 -18.74 -5.93
CA ILE A 218 -22.05 -19.71 -6.98
C ILE A 218 -20.75 -20.14 -7.68
N LYS A 219 -19.87 -19.20 -8.01
CA LYS A 219 -18.57 -19.48 -8.65
C LYS A 219 -17.67 -20.37 -7.79
N TYR A 220 -17.57 -20.10 -6.49
CA TYR A 220 -16.70 -20.81 -5.56
C TYR A 220 -17.48 -21.75 -4.63
N LYS A 221 -18.55 -22.37 -5.14
CA LYS A 221 -19.52 -23.11 -4.32
C LYS A 221 -18.89 -24.11 -3.36
N LYS A 222 -18.03 -24.99 -3.89
CA LYS A 222 -17.35 -26.02 -3.08
C LYS A 222 -16.55 -25.40 -1.92
N ASP A 223 -15.71 -24.41 -2.22
CA ASP A 223 -14.90 -23.75 -1.19
C ASP A 223 -15.76 -23.00 -0.18
N CYS A 224 -16.84 -22.35 -0.63
CA CYS A 224 -17.76 -21.64 0.26
C CYS A 224 -18.48 -22.59 1.22
N ASP A 225 -18.90 -23.76 0.74
CA ASP A 225 -19.58 -24.77 1.56
C ASP A 225 -18.62 -25.38 2.59
N GLU A 226 -17.37 -25.69 2.19
CA GLU A 226 -16.31 -26.13 3.11
C GLU A 226 -16.01 -25.07 4.18
N ILE A 227 -15.86 -23.80 3.79
CA ILE A 227 -15.58 -22.69 4.71
C ILE A 227 -16.72 -22.50 5.70
N LYS A 228 -17.98 -22.55 5.26
CA LYS A 228 -19.14 -22.40 6.17
C LYS A 228 -19.13 -23.45 7.28
N ILE A 229 -18.82 -24.70 6.94
CA ILE A 229 -18.71 -25.78 7.93
C ILE A 229 -17.59 -25.47 8.91
N MET A 230 -16.40 -25.15 8.40
CA MET A 230 -15.23 -24.83 9.22
C MET A 230 -15.47 -23.64 10.16
N LEU A 231 -16.06 -22.54 9.69
CA LEU A 231 -16.37 -21.38 10.52
C LEU A 231 -17.41 -21.71 11.61
N CYS A 232 -18.38 -22.57 11.29
CA CYS A 232 -19.38 -23.03 12.26
C CYS A 232 -18.74 -23.90 13.36
N GLU A 233 -17.89 -24.86 12.98
CA GLU A 233 -17.16 -25.74 13.90
C GLU A 233 -16.18 -24.95 14.79
N ALA A 234 -15.57 -23.91 14.24
CA ALA A 234 -14.71 -22.98 14.98
C ALA A 234 -15.47 -22.09 15.99
N GLY A 235 -16.81 -22.17 16.00
CA GLY A 235 -17.66 -21.40 16.89
C GLY A 235 -17.74 -19.92 16.53
N LEU A 236 -17.39 -19.56 15.28
CA LEU A 236 -17.55 -18.20 14.78
C LEU A 236 -19.02 -17.83 14.65
#